data_AF-A0A397AJU4-F1
#
_entry.id   AF-A0A397AJU4-F1
#
_cell.length_a   1.000
_cell.length_b   1.000
_cell.length_c   1.000
_cell.angle_alpha   90.00
_cell.angle_beta   90.00
_cell.angle_gamma   90.00
#
_symmetry.space_group_name_H-M   'P 1'
#
loop_
_entity.id
_entity.type
_entity.pdbx_description
1 polymer ?
#
loop_
_entity_poly.entity_id
_entity_poly.type
_entity_poly.pdbx_seq_one_letter_code
_entity_poly.pdbx_strand_id
1 'polypeptide(L)'
;MLASLEEQSVRDQIFLNECLDRFGPAAEELAEAPDSMQPIMDKTLQDAGPEGFRVMTNFTPAEFDVLWGIIELPMQARWNEGRGAKTKTSARDAVFIALAVLKHYQSWEKHALDFGFKAPTFQKLVQRTLDVIGPTLCRHFIRMPSMTDLRERDRQFTNYPYALYATDVKFQPCERPGGRFNEKKTWFSGKHKLYGLKLEASVSPQGYCVDVSESHPGATSDLSIMRSRLD
;
A
#
# COMPACT_ATOMS: atom_id res chain seq x y z
N MET A 1 -9.49 48.52 35.37
CA MET A 1 -8.63 47.39 34.95
C MET A 1 -9.30 46.05 35.24
N LEU A 2 -9.79 45.77 36.45
CA LEU A 2 -10.55 44.55 36.74
C LEU A 2 -11.94 44.52 36.04
N ALA A 3 -12.71 45.60 36.14
CA ALA A 3 -14.03 45.70 35.48
C ALA A 3 -13.96 45.56 33.94
N SER A 4 -12.87 46.04 33.32
CA SER A 4 -12.66 45.90 31.86
C SER A 4 -12.27 44.49 31.44
N LEU A 5 -11.65 43.71 32.33
CA LEU A 5 -11.33 42.30 32.08
C LEU A 5 -12.57 41.42 32.23
N GLU A 6 -13.46 41.74 33.18
CA GLU A 6 -14.74 41.06 33.34
C GLU A 6 -15.66 41.31 32.15
N GLU A 7 -15.77 42.55 31.67
CA GLU A 7 -16.54 42.86 30.45
C GLU A 7 -15.99 42.13 29.20
N GLN A 8 -14.66 42.03 29.09
CA GLN A 8 -14.03 41.29 27.99
C GLN A 8 -14.34 39.79 28.08
N SER A 9 -14.25 39.21 29.27
CA SER A 9 -14.61 37.80 29.52
C SER A 9 -16.06 37.51 29.17
N VAL A 10 -16.98 38.41 29.52
CA VAL A 10 -18.41 38.25 29.21
C VAL A 10 -18.64 38.32 27.70
N ARG A 11 -18.00 39.27 27.00
CA ARG A 11 -18.11 39.36 25.53
C ARG A 11 -17.53 38.14 24.83
N ASP A 12 -16.38 37.65 25.27
CA ASP A 12 -15.73 36.48 24.69
C ASP A 12 -16.61 35.22 24.89
N GLN A 13 -17.28 35.12 26.05
CA GLN A 13 -18.17 33.99 26.34
C GLN A 13 -19.48 34.05 25.55
N ILE A 14 -20.03 35.26 25.33
CA ILE A 14 -21.18 35.46 24.44
C ILE A 14 -20.80 35.08 23.00
N PHE A 15 -19.64 35.54 22.52
CA PHE A 15 -19.15 35.22 21.19
C PHE A 15 -18.93 33.72 20.99
N LEU A 16 -18.35 33.03 21.98
CA LEU A 16 -18.17 31.58 21.94
C LEU A 16 -19.50 30.83 21.91
N ASN A 17 -20.50 31.26 22.69
CA ASN A 17 -21.83 30.65 22.65
C ASN A 17 -22.53 30.90 21.31
N GLU A 18 -22.45 32.10 20.74
CA GLU A 18 -23.00 32.39 19.41
C GLU A 18 -22.31 31.57 18.31
N CYS A 19 -21.00 31.35 18.42
CA CYS A 19 -20.26 30.44 17.54
C CYS A 19 -20.72 28.99 17.71
N LEU A 20 -20.92 28.54 18.95
CA LEU A 20 -21.41 27.19 19.25
C LEU A 20 -22.83 26.99 18.71
N ASP A 21 -23.73 27.95 18.85
CA ASP A 21 -25.09 27.83 18.33
C ASP A 21 -25.12 27.83 16.79
N ARG A 22 -24.26 28.63 16.17
CA ARG A 22 -24.24 28.78 14.71
C ARG A 22 -23.51 27.65 13.99
N PHE A 23 -22.42 27.15 14.58
CA PHE A 23 -21.54 26.16 13.95
C PHE A 23 -21.58 24.79 14.67
N GLY A 24 -22.16 24.70 15.86
CA GLY A 24 -22.32 23.47 16.63
C GLY A 24 -23.13 22.41 15.88
N PRO A 25 -24.29 22.73 15.27
CA PRO A 25 -25.04 21.77 14.47
C PRO A 25 -24.23 21.24 13.28
N ALA A 26 -23.47 22.09 12.59
CA ALA A 26 -22.58 21.68 11.49
C ALA A 26 -21.35 20.89 11.98
N ALA A 27 -20.90 21.13 13.20
CA ALA A 27 -19.84 20.37 13.86
C ALA A 27 -20.34 19.01 14.35
N GLU A 28 -21.60 18.92 14.81
CA GLU A 28 -22.31 17.68 15.17
C GLU A 28 -22.62 16.83 13.94
N GLU A 29 -23.04 17.43 12.83
CA GLU A 29 -23.24 16.75 11.54
C GLU A 29 -21.93 16.23 10.93
N LEU A 30 -20.79 16.89 11.23
CA LEU A 30 -19.45 16.38 10.94
C LEU A 30 -18.96 15.33 11.95
N ALA A 31 -19.61 15.25 13.12
CA ALA A 31 -19.28 14.37 14.24
C ALA A 31 -20.27 13.20 14.40
N GLU A 32 -21.14 12.94 13.41
CA GLU A 32 -21.67 11.59 13.23
C GLU A 32 -20.48 10.68 12.91
N ALA A 33 -19.93 10.08 13.96
CA ALA A 33 -18.92 9.06 13.83
C ALA A 33 -19.49 7.93 12.95
N PRO A 34 -18.78 7.49 11.90
CA PRO A 34 -19.24 6.33 11.15
C PRO A 34 -19.39 5.16 12.13
N ASP A 35 -20.48 4.40 11.98
CA ASP A 35 -20.83 3.21 12.81
C ASP A 35 -19.68 2.17 12.88
N SER A 36 -18.72 2.26 11.95
CA SER A 36 -17.48 1.49 11.96
C SER A 36 -16.27 2.35 11.61
N MET A 37 -15.13 2.03 12.24
CA MET A 37 -13.82 2.58 11.92
C MET A 37 -13.23 2.01 10.61
N GLN A 38 -13.89 1.05 9.95
CA GLN A 38 -13.45 0.39 8.71
C GLN A 38 -14.64 -0.04 7.80
N PRO A 39 -15.49 0.91 7.36
CA PRO A 39 -16.76 0.61 6.72
C PRO A 39 -16.65 -0.15 5.38
N ILE A 40 -15.53 -0.05 4.66
CA ILE A 40 -15.38 -0.71 3.35
C ILE A 40 -15.07 -2.19 3.52
N MET A 41 -14.18 -2.51 4.46
CA MET A 41 -13.89 -3.89 4.83
C MET A 41 -15.10 -4.59 5.44
N ASP A 42 -15.78 -3.93 6.38
CA ASP A 42 -16.94 -4.52 7.05
C ASP A 42 -18.07 -4.79 6.06
N LYS A 43 -18.33 -3.85 5.15
CA LYS A 43 -19.30 -4.04 4.06
C LYS A 43 -18.91 -5.22 3.17
N THR A 44 -17.62 -5.36 2.81
CA THR A 44 -17.18 -6.51 2.00
C THR A 44 -17.41 -7.83 2.73
N LEU A 45 -17.10 -7.89 4.02
CA LEU A 45 -17.33 -9.07 4.84
C LEU A 45 -18.82 -9.40 4.97
N GLN A 46 -19.67 -8.38 5.08
CA GLN A 46 -21.11 -8.53 5.14
C GLN A 46 -21.69 -9.02 3.79
N ASP A 47 -21.27 -8.43 2.68
CA ASP A 47 -21.84 -8.70 1.35
C ASP A 47 -21.30 -10.00 0.73
N ALA A 48 -20.00 -10.29 0.90
CA ALA A 48 -19.31 -11.37 0.20
C ALA A 48 -18.69 -12.44 1.12
N GLY A 49 -18.72 -12.23 2.44
CA GLY A 49 -18.18 -13.16 3.42
C GLY A 49 -16.64 -13.28 3.40
N PRO A 50 -16.09 -14.18 4.23
CA PRO A 50 -14.64 -14.41 4.32
C PRO A 50 -14.00 -14.90 3.01
N GLU A 51 -14.72 -15.72 2.23
CA GLU A 51 -14.22 -16.18 0.94
C GLU A 51 -14.22 -15.06 -0.10
N GLY A 52 -15.23 -14.18 -0.10
CA GLY A 52 -15.23 -12.98 -0.93
C GLY A 52 -14.06 -12.06 -0.61
N PHE A 53 -13.80 -11.84 0.68
CA PHE A 53 -12.63 -11.08 1.16
C PHE A 53 -11.31 -11.66 0.64
N ARG A 54 -11.16 -12.99 0.69
CA ARG A 54 -9.99 -13.70 0.15
C ARG A 54 -9.90 -13.61 -1.36
N VAL A 55 -11.02 -13.71 -2.07
CA VAL A 55 -11.09 -13.49 -3.52
C VAL A 55 -10.69 -12.07 -3.89
N MET A 56 -10.89 -11.09 -3.02
CA MET A 56 -10.45 -9.72 -3.28
C MET A 56 -8.99 -9.44 -2.92
N THR A 57 -8.44 -10.06 -1.87
CA THR A 57 -7.11 -9.65 -1.34
C THR A 57 -6.03 -10.73 -1.39
N ASN A 58 -6.40 -12.00 -1.63
CA ASN A 58 -5.60 -13.22 -1.38
C ASN A 58 -5.39 -13.59 0.08
N PHE A 59 -5.87 -12.79 1.03
CA PHE A 59 -5.75 -13.05 2.46
C PHE A 59 -7.10 -13.43 3.03
N THR A 60 -7.13 -14.39 3.93
CA THR A 60 -8.27 -14.54 4.85
C THR A 60 -8.33 -13.33 5.80
N PRO A 61 -9.47 -13.06 6.44
CA PRO A 61 -9.55 -11.98 7.43
C PRO A 61 -8.51 -12.12 8.55
N ALA A 62 -8.25 -13.35 9.02
CA ALA A 62 -7.24 -13.61 10.04
C ALA A 62 -5.80 -13.32 9.56
N GLU A 63 -5.46 -13.71 8.33
CA GLU A 63 -4.15 -13.39 7.76
C GLU A 63 -3.99 -11.88 7.52
N PHE A 64 -5.07 -11.19 7.14
CA PHE A 64 -5.08 -9.74 7.05
C PHE A 64 -4.80 -9.09 8.41
N ASP A 65 -5.36 -9.61 9.50
CA ASP A 65 -5.12 -9.07 10.84
C ASP A 65 -3.66 -9.23 11.28
N VAL A 66 -3.03 -10.35 10.93
CA VAL A 66 -1.59 -10.56 11.15
C VAL A 66 -0.78 -9.53 10.34
N LEU A 67 -1.14 -9.31 9.07
CA LEU A 67 -0.50 -8.30 8.23
C LEU A 67 -0.69 -6.89 8.82
N TRP A 68 -1.91 -6.57 9.26
CA TRP A 68 -2.26 -5.29 9.90
C TRP A 68 -1.40 -5.05 11.13
N GLY A 69 -1.22 -6.04 12.00
CA GLY A 69 -0.36 -5.91 13.20
C GLY A 69 1.09 -5.51 12.90
N ILE A 70 1.61 -5.81 11.71
CA ILE A 70 2.96 -5.41 11.28
C ILE A 70 3.02 -3.94 10.84
N ILE A 71 1.94 -3.44 10.24
CA ILE A 71 1.90 -2.12 9.55
C ILE A 71 1.03 -1.09 10.26
N GLU A 72 0.31 -1.47 11.32
CA GLU A 72 -0.64 -0.61 12.02
C GLU A 72 0.04 0.67 12.53
N LEU A 73 1.14 0.53 13.26
CA LEU A 73 1.87 1.66 13.82
C LEU A 73 2.35 2.66 12.74
N PRO A 74 3.09 2.24 11.69
CA PRO A 74 3.51 3.17 10.65
C PRO A 74 2.34 3.74 9.85
N MET A 75 1.25 2.97 9.67
CA MET A 75 0.03 3.48 9.05
C MET A 75 -0.60 4.58 9.89
N GLN A 76 -0.89 4.33 11.17
CA GLN A 76 -1.52 5.32 12.06
C GLN A 76 -0.69 6.59 12.19
N ALA A 77 0.65 6.47 12.27
CA ALA A 77 1.55 7.60 12.36
C ALA A 77 1.47 8.51 11.12
N ARG A 78 1.44 7.94 9.91
CA ARG A 78 1.50 8.70 8.64
C ARG A 78 0.14 9.02 8.04
N TRP A 79 -0.92 8.33 8.43
CA TRP A 79 -2.24 8.44 7.80
C TRP A 79 -2.94 9.78 8.07
N ASN A 80 -2.77 10.31 9.27
CA ASN A 80 -3.30 11.61 9.67
C ASN A 80 -2.25 12.72 9.66
N GLU A 81 -1.05 12.44 9.14
CA GLU A 81 0.03 13.40 9.06
C GLU A 81 -0.21 14.39 7.90
N GLY A 82 -0.31 15.68 8.22
CA GLY A 82 -0.50 16.77 7.25
C GLY A 82 -1.49 17.84 7.73
N ARG A 83 -1.50 18.99 7.03
CA ARG A 83 -2.44 20.11 7.30
C ARG A 83 -3.71 20.07 6.44
N GLY A 84 -3.86 19.05 5.60
CA GLY A 84 -5.01 18.90 4.70
C GLY A 84 -6.24 18.33 5.39
N ALA A 85 -7.37 18.33 4.68
CA ALA A 85 -8.57 17.64 5.12
C ALA A 85 -8.27 16.17 5.42
N LYS A 86 -8.71 15.67 6.58
CA LYS A 86 -8.57 14.27 6.96
C LYS A 86 -9.28 13.38 5.94
N THR A 87 -8.67 12.25 5.60
CA THR A 87 -9.27 11.30 4.66
C THR A 87 -10.47 10.63 5.30
N LYS A 88 -11.60 10.54 4.59
CA LYS A 88 -12.78 9.80 5.05
C LYS A 88 -12.53 8.28 5.11
N THR A 89 -11.57 7.79 4.35
CA THR A 89 -11.14 6.39 4.36
C THR A 89 -10.25 6.11 5.56
N SER A 90 -10.57 5.06 6.30
CA SER A 90 -9.72 4.58 7.39
C SER A 90 -8.39 4.03 6.88
N ALA A 91 -7.37 4.00 7.73
CA ALA A 91 -6.08 3.42 7.37
C ALA A 91 -6.20 1.92 7.02
N ARG A 92 -7.09 1.21 7.70
CA ARG A 92 -7.30 -0.23 7.51
C ARG A 92 -8.03 -0.54 6.20
N ASP A 93 -9.08 0.23 5.89
CA ASP A 93 -9.74 0.17 4.57
C ASP A 93 -8.77 0.51 3.44
N ALA A 94 -7.88 1.47 3.64
CA ALA A 94 -6.92 1.85 2.62
C ALA A 94 -5.92 0.72 2.31
N VAL A 95 -5.45 0.00 3.32
CA VAL A 95 -4.63 -1.21 3.13
C VAL A 95 -5.41 -2.27 2.37
N PHE A 96 -6.66 -2.52 2.77
CA PHE A 96 -7.52 -3.48 2.09
C PHE A 96 -7.72 -3.15 0.61
N ILE A 97 -8.04 -1.89 0.29
CA ILE A 97 -8.15 -1.40 -1.08
C ILE A 97 -6.83 -1.60 -1.83
N ALA A 98 -5.69 -1.26 -1.23
CA ALA A 98 -4.38 -1.42 -1.85
C ALA A 98 -4.08 -2.88 -2.19
N LEU A 99 -4.40 -3.83 -1.30
CA LEU A 99 -4.25 -5.26 -1.58
C LEU A 99 -5.15 -5.73 -2.72
N ALA A 100 -6.40 -5.25 -2.77
CA ALA A 100 -7.31 -5.56 -3.87
C ALA A 100 -6.78 -5.05 -5.22
N VAL A 101 -6.21 -3.84 -5.24
CA VAL A 101 -5.58 -3.28 -6.43
C VAL A 101 -4.40 -4.12 -6.88
N LEU A 102 -3.52 -4.52 -5.95
CA LEU A 102 -2.35 -5.36 -6.23
C LEU A 102 -2.74 -6.75 -6.76
N LYS A 103 -3.84 -7.33 -6.27
CA LYS A 103 -4.33 -8.64 -6.73
C LYS A 103 -4.89 -8.60 -8.16
N HIS A 104 -5.76 -7.65 -8.46
CA HIS A 104 -6.54 -7.69 -9.71
C HIS A 104 -5.90 -6.91 -10.86
N TYR A 105 -4.98 -5.98 -10.57
CA TYR A 105 -4.15 -5.25 -11.55
C TYR A 105 -4.94 -4.71 -12.76
N GLN A 106 -6.08 -4.06 -12.49
CA GLN A 106 -6.94 -3.40 -13.48
C GLN A 106 -6.61 -1.90 -13.57
N SER A 107 -7.25 -1.19 -14.52
CA SER A 107 -7.10 0.26 -14.65
C SER A 107 -7.60 0.99 -13.39
N TRP A 108 -7.07 2.21 -13.19
CA TRP A 108 -7.47 3.05 -12.06
C TRP A 108 -8.96 3.41 -12.11
N GLU A 109 -9.53 3.59 -13.30
CA GLU A 109 -10.95 3.91 -13.49
C GLU A 109 -11.85 2.78 -13.01
N LYS A 110 -11.50 1.53 -13.35
CA LYS A 110 -12.29 0.36 -12.95
C LYS A 110 -12.25 0.18 -11.44
N HIS A 111 -11.05 0.17 -10.85
CA HIS A 111 -10.91 0.05 -9.40
C HIS A 111 -11.59 1.20 -8.65
N ALA A 112 -11.45 2.43 -9.13
CA ALA A 112 -12.11 3.56 -8.51
C ALA A 112 -13.64 3.44 -8.57
N LEU A 113 -14.20 2.96 -9.68
CA LEU A 113 -15.63 2.69 -9.80
C LEU A 113 -16.09 1.63 -8.78
N ASP A 114 -15.36 0.52 -8.67
CA ASP A 114 -15.69 -0.60 -7.76
C ASP A 114 -15.75 -0.15 -6.30
N PHE A 115 -14.92 0.81 -5.90
CA PHE A 115 -14.88 1.37 -4.54
C PHE A 115 -15.64 2.70 -4.37
N GLY A 116 -16.27 3.23 -5.41
CA GLY A 116 -17.03 4.49 -5.33
C GLY A 116 -16.19 5.78 -5.25
N PHE A 117 -14.97 5.76 -5.77
CA PHE A 117 -14.06 6.91 -5.83
C PHE A 117 -13.96 7.51 -7.24
N LYS A 118 -13.46 8.75 -7.32
CA LYS A 118 -12.93 9.30 -8.57
C LYS A 118 -11.51 8.76 -8.80
N ALA A 119 -11.17 8.36 -10.02
CA ALA A 119 -9.88 7.72 -10.34
C ALA A 119 -8.64 8.48 -9.82
N PRO A 120 -8.50 9.81 -9.97
CA PRO A 120 -7.33 10.54 -9.45
C PRO A 120 -7.23 10.51 -7.91
N THR A 121 -8.36 10.52 -7.21
CA THR A 121 -8.41 10.42 -5.75
C THR A 121 -8.04 9.02 -5.30
N PHE A 122 -8.57 8.01 -5.98
CA PHE A 122 -8.30 6.61 -5.71
C PHE A 122 -6.81 6.27 -5.91
N GLN A 123 -6.22 6.71 -7.01
CA GLN A 123 -4.79 6.52 -7.27
C GLN A 123 -3.93 7.11 -6.15
N LYS A 124 -4.20 8.35 -5.73
CA LYS A 124 -3.46 9.00 -4.64
C LYS A 124 -3.61 8.26 -3.31
N LEU A 125 -4.80 7.76 -3.02
CA LEU A 125 -5.08 6.96 -1.82
C LEU A 125 -4.22 5.68 -1.80
N VAL A 126 -4.24 4.93 -2.91
CA VAL A 126 -3.50 3.67 -3.02
C VAL A 126 -1.99 3.92 -2.99
N GLN A 127 -1.49 4.89 -3.74
CA GLN A 127 -0.06 5.25 -3.74
C GLN A 127 0.42 5.64 -2.34
N ARG A 128 -0.29 6.54 -1.65
CA ARG A 128 0.04 6.93 -0.28
C ARG A 128 0.08 5.73 0.67
N THR A 129 -0.84 4.78 0.49
CA THR A 129 -0.86 3.55 1.30
C THR A 129 0.37 2.69 1.01
N LEU A 130 0.68 2.44 -0.26
CA LEU A 130 1.84 1.64 -0.68
C LEU A 130 3.17 2.25 -0.24
N ASP A 131 3.30 3.57 -0.26
CA ASP A 131 4.50 4.28 0.20
C ASP A 131 4.79 4.06 1.70
N VAL A 132 3.76 3.76 2.50
CA VAL A 132 3.89 3.48 3.93
C VAL A 132 4.11 1.99 4.18
N ILE A 133 3.29 1.13 3.57
CA ILE A 133 3.32 -0.30 3.86
C ILE A 133 4.47 -1.02 3.14
N GLY A 134 4.83 -0.61 1.92
CA GLY A 134 5.83 -1.28 1.08
C GLY A 134 7.18 -1.44 1.79
N PRO A 135 7.83 -0.35 2.24
CA PRO A 135 9.10 -0.43 2.96
C PRO A 135 9.00 -1.24 4.27
N THR A 136 7.87 -1.15 4.97
CA THR A 136 7.63 -1.85 6.24
C THR A 136 7.56 -3.36 6.02
N LEU A 137 6.76 -3.78 5.03
CA LEU A 137 6.57 -5.19 4.68
C LEU A 137 7.84 -5.80 4.09
N CYS A 138 8.53 -5.09 3.20
CA CYS A 138 9.82 -5.56 2.67
C CYS A 138 10.83 -5.79 3.80
N ARG A 139 10.98 -4.85 4.73
CA ARG A 139 11.87 -5.02 5.90
C ARG A 139 11.46 -6.18 6.80
N HIS A 140 10.15 -6.42 6.93
CA HIS A 140 9.65 -7.48 7.80
C HIS A 140 9.86 -8.87 7.18
N PHE A 141 9.50 -9.05 5.91
CA PHE A 141 9.40 -10.35 5.24
C PHE A 141 10.58 -10.72 4.35
N ILE A 142 11.26 -9.74 3.73
CA ILE A 142 12.41 -9.99 2.86
C ILE A 142 13.65 -10.03 3.72
N ARG A 143 14.10 -11.24 4.07
CA ARG A 143 15.26 -11.48 4.93
C ARG A 143 16.19 -12.49 4.28
N MET A 144 17.46 -12.13 4.22
CA MET A 144 18.50 -13.05 3.76
C MET A 144 18.78 -14.10 4.84
N PRO A 145 18.68 -15.41 4.54
CA PRO A 145 19.08 -16.45 5.48
C PRO A 145 20.60 -16.49 5.61
N SER A 146 21.12 -17.14 6.67
CA SER A 146 22.53 -17.53 6.72
C SER A 146 22.73 -18.96 6.23
N MET A 147 23.93 -19.29 5.73
CA MET A 147 24.27 -20.67 5.37
C MET A 147 24.19 -21.62 6.57
N THR A 148 24.45 -21.12 7.79
CA THR A 148 24.32 -21.89 9.03
C THR A 148 22.86 -22.27 9.28
N ASP A 149 21.94 -21.30 9.20
CA ASP A 149 20.50 -21.54 9.38
C ASP A 149 19.96 -22.58 8.37
N LEU A 150 20.43 -22.51 7.12
CA LEU A 150 20.04 -23.46 6.09
C LEU A 150 20.51 -24.89 6.39
N ARG A 151 21.74 -25.04 6.91
CA ARG A 151 22.33 -26.34 7.27
C ARG A 151 21.65 -26.96 8.48
N GLU A 152 21.44 -26.17 9.54
CA GLU A 152 20.80 -26.64 10.77
C GLU A 152 19.37 -27.13 10.53
N ARG A 153 18.68 -26.58 9.52
CA ARG A 153 17.31 -26.94 9.16
C ARG A 153 17.22 -27.97 8.03
N ASP A 154 18.35 -28.43 7.49
CA ASP A 154 18.44 -29.29 6.31
C ASP A 154 17.61 -28.77 5.12
N ARG A 155 17.76 -27.48 4.82
CA ARG A 155 17.03 -26.77 3.75
C ARG A 155 17.95 -26.17 2.70
N GLN A 156 19.06 -26.85 2.40
CA GLN A 156 19.96 -26.42 1.33
C GLN A 156 19.41 -26.84 -0.05
N PHE A 157 19.87 -26.21 -1.13
CA PHE A 157 19.59 -26.72 -2.47
C PHE A 157 20.25 -28.10 -2.65
N THR A 158 19.49 -29.08 -3.12
CA THR A 158 19.95 -30.48 -3.29
C THR A 158 21.20 -30.58 -4.15
N ASN A 159 21.24 -29.86 -5.28
CA ASN A 159 22.35 -29.94 -6.24
C ASN A 159 23.44 -28.87 -6.00
N TYR A 160 23.17 -27.87 -5.16
CA TYR A 160 24.05 -26.72 -4.93
C TYR A 160 24.09 -26.36 -3.45
N PRO A 161 24.67 -27.20 -2.57
CA PRO A 161 24.57 -27.06 -1.12
C PRO A 161 25.25 -25.80 -0.56
N TYR A 162 26.07 -25.12 -1.37
CA TYR A 162 26.73 -23.87 -1.00
C TYR A 162 26.01 -22.62 -1.54
N ALA A 163 24.97 -22.77 -2.36
CA ALA A 163 24.19 -21.64 -2.85
C ALA A 163 23.20 -21.19 -1.77
N LEU A 164 23.21 -19.90 -1.46
CA LEU A 164 22.34 -19.30 -0.45
C LEU A 164 20.93 -19.01 -0.99
N TYR A 165 20.85 -18.60 -2.26
CA TYR A 165 19.62 -18.28 -2.97
C TYR A 165 19.80 -18.45 -4.48
N ALA A 166 18.69 -18.49 -5.21
CA ALA A 166 18.63 -18.45 -6.66
C ALA A 166 18.04 -17.11 -7.11
N THR A 167 18.65 -16.49 -8.11
CA THR A 167 18.24 -15.16 -8.61
C THR A 167 17.72 -15.27 -10.04
N ASP A 168 16.60 -14.61 -10.33
CA ASP A 168 16.02 -14.54 -11.67
C ASP A 168 15.39 -13.16 -11.90
N VAL A 169 15.27 -12.77 -13.18
CA VAL A 169 14.59 -11.55 -13.58
C VAL A 169 13.19 -11.88 -14.05
N LYS A 170 12.18 -11.29 -13.41
CA LYS A 170 10.77 -11.41 -13.78
C LYS A 170 10.31 -10.21 -14.57
N PHE A 171 9.60 -10.47 -15.67
CA PHE A 171 8.90 -9.45 -16.44
C PHE A 171 7.46 -9.31 -15.94
N GLN A 172 7.05 -8.08 -15.64
CA GLN A 172 5.69 -7.74 -15.24
C GLN A 172 5.07 -6.83 -16.32
N PRO A 173 4.02 -7.28 -17.03
CA PRO A 173 3.31 -6.46 -17.99
C PRO A 173 2.71 -5.22 -17.32
N CYS A 174 2.66 -4.10 -18.03
CA CYS A 174 1.94 -2.90 -17.63
C CYS A 174 1.18 -2.28 -18.79
N GLU A 175 0.28 -1.35 -18.50
CA GLU A 175 -0.35 -0.54 -19.54
C GLU A 175 0.68 0.27 -20.31
N ARG A 176 0.38 0.56 -21.58
CA ARG A 176 1.27 1.33 -22.43
C ARG A 176 1.51 2.72 -21.81
N PRO A 177 2.76 3.10 -21.50
CA PRO A 177 3.05 4.40 -20.94
C PRO A 177 2.61 5.55 -21.86
N GLY A 178 2.31 6.70 -21.25
CA GLY A 178 2.10 7.97 -21.95
C GLY A 178 3.38 8.48 -22.65
N GLY A 179 3.28 9.64 -23.33
CA GLY A 179 4.45 10.30 -23.91
C GLY A 179 4.72 10.00 -25.39
N ARG A 180 5.96 10.25 -25.84
CA ARG A 180 6.42 10.06 -27.22
C ARG A 180 6.88 8.63 -27.49
N PHE A 181 7.01 8.24 -28.76
CA PHE A 181 7.41 6.87 -29.13
C PHE A 181 8.74 6.44 -28.50
N ASN A 182 9.76 7.30 -28.51
CA ASN A 182 11.08 6.98 -27.95
C ASN A 182 11.05 6.78 -26.43
N GLU A 183 10.20 7.53 -25.71
CA GLU A 183 10.00 7.37 -24.26
C GLU A 183 9.29 6.05 -23.94
N LYS A 184 8.34 5.64 -24.79
CA LYS A 184 7.63 4.36 -24.62
C LYS A 184 8.51 3.16 -24.95
N LYS A 185 9.43 3.31 -25.90
CA LYS A 185 10.28 2.23 -26.42
C LYS A 185 11.11 1.56 -25.32
N THR A 186 11.55 2.32 -24.31
CA THR A 186 12.33 1.79 -23.18
C THR A 186 11.54 0.80 -22.32
N TRP A 187 10.21 0.90 -22.30
CA TRP A 187 9.34 -0.01 -21.56
C TRP A 187 8.91 -1.23 -22.36
N PHE A 188 9.16 -1.25 -23.68
CA PHE A 188 8.73 -2.34 -24.55
C PHE A 188 9.73 -3.51 -24.52
N SER A 189 9.28 -4.67 -24.09
CA SER A 189 10.09 -5.89 -24.14
C SER A 189 10.01 -6.54 -25.51
N GLY A 190 11.14 -6.60 -26.22
CA GLY A 190 11.23 -7.27 -27.52
C GLY A 190 10.96 -8.78 -27.46
N LYS A 191 11.24 -9.42 -26.32
CA LYS A 191 11.02 -10.85 -26.04
C LYS A 191 9.53 -11.15 -25.82
N HIS A 192 8.88 -10.37 -24.96
CA HIS A 192 7.49 -10.61 -24.57
C HIS A 192 6.46 -9.91 -25.48
N LYS A 193 6.91 -8.99 -26.35
CA LYS A 193 6.05 -8.16 -27.21
C LYS A 193 5.02 -7.32 -26.43
N LEU A 194 5.36 -6.97 -25.19
CA LEU A 194 4.51 -6.21 -24.26
C LEU A 194 5.30 -5.06 -23.63
N TYR A 195 4.58 -4.03 -23.21
CA TYR A 195 5.13 -3.02 -22.30
C TYR A 195 5.16 -3.59 -20.89
N GLY A 196 6.18 -3.24 -20.12
CA GLY A 196 6.30 -3.76 -18.77
C GLY A 196 7.53 -3.27 -18.02
N LEU A 197 7.63 -3.81 -16.82
CA LEU A 197 8.72 -3.65 -15.89
C LEU A 197 9.49 -4.97 -15.79
N LYS A 198 10.73 -4.87 -15.36
CA LYS A 198 11.55 -6.02 -14.95
C LYS A 198 12.04 -5.81 -13.54
N LEU A 199 11.99 -6.86 -12.75
CA LEU A 199 12.55 -6.88 -11.41
C LEU A 199 13.37 -8.14 -11.25
N GLU A 200 14.54 -7.99 -10.65
CA GLU A 200 15.32 -9.13 -10.19
C GLU A 200 14.80 -9.54 -8.82
N ALA A 201 14.57 -10.83 -8.63
CA ALA A 201 14.18 -11.39 -7.35
C ALA A 201 15.08 -12.59 -7.02
N SER A 202 15.51 -12.64 -5.77
CA SER A 202 16.28 -13.75 -5.21
C SER A 202 15.40 -14.54 -4.26
N VAL A 203 15.45 -15.86 -4.39
CA VAL A 203 14.61 -16.80 -3.64
C VAL A 203 15.47 -17.85 -2.94
N SER A 204 15.22 -18.06 -1.66
CA SER A 204 15.85 -19.11 -0.85
C SER A 204 15.43 -20.52 -1.29
N PRO A 205 16.15 -21.59 -0.91
CA PRO A 205 15.74 -22.96 -1.21
C PRO A 205 14.33 -23.33 -0.71
N GLN A 206 13.84 -22.65 0.32
CA GLN A 206 12.49 -22.84 0.87
C GLN A 206 11.40 -22.11 0.08
N GLY A 207 11.75 -21.31 -0.93
CA GLY A 207 10.79 -20.55 -1.72
C GLY A 207 10.48 -19.14 -1.17
N TYR A 208 11.18 -18.68 -0.13
CA TYR A 208 10.99 -17.31 0.38
C TYR A 208 11.83 -16.30 -0.40
N CYS A 209 11.23 -15.13 -0.69
CA CYS A 209 11.94 -13.98 -1.25
C CYS A 209 12.98 -13.47 -0.24
N VAL A 210 14.24 -13.37 -0.66
CA VAL A 210 15.34 -12.93 0.20
C VAL A 210 15.90 -11.57 -0.19
N ASP A 211 15.66 -11.15 -1.43
CA ASP A 211 16.10 -9.88 -1.96
C ASP A 211 15.35 -9.57 -3.27
N VAL A 212 15.12 -8.28 -3.54
CA VAL A 212 14.41 -7.79 -4.73
C VAL A 212 15.02 -6.45 -5.17
N SER A 213 15.25 -6.30 -6.47
CA SER A 213 15.77 -5.05 -7.03
C SER A 213 14.68 -3.97 -7.14
N GLU A 214 15.11 -2.74 -7.42
CA GLU A 214 14.21 -1.75 -7.99
C GLU A 214 13.67 -2.21 -9.36
N SER A 215 12.59 -1.57 -9.82
CA SER A 215 11.99 -1.87 -11.11
C SER A 215 12.80 -1.24 -12.25
N HIS A 216 13.06 -2.01 -13.29
CA HIS A 216 13.73 -1.57 -14.52
C HIS A 216 12.76 -1.53 -15.71
N PRO A 217 13.01 -0.69 -16.72
CA PRO A 217 12.21 -0.68 -17.94
C PRO A 217 12.25 -2.03 -18.69
N GLY A 218 11.13 -2.42 -19.31
CA GLY A 218 10.95 -3.71 -19.97
C GLY A 218 11.92 -4.01 -21.13
N ALA A 219 12.54 -2.99 -21.72
CA ALA A 219 13.56 -3.16 -22.76
C ALA A 219 14.95 -3.52 -22.21
N THR A 220 15.19 -3.32 -20.91
CA THR A 220 16.49 -3.61 -20.28
C THR A 220 16.77 -5.11 -20.32
N SER A 221 18.00 -5.51 -20.65
CA SER A 221 18.37 -6.93 -20.70
C SER A 221 18.53 -7.51 -19.28
N ASP A 222 18.20 -8.79 -19.11
CA ASP A 222 18.27 -9.46 -17.80
C ASP A 222 19.72 -9.45 -17.26
N LEU A 223 20.71 -9.66 -18.16
CA LEU A 223 22.13 -9.59 -17.82
C LEU A 223 22.57 -8.18 -17.37
N SER A 224 22.03 -7.13 -17.98
CA SER A 224 22.34 -5.75 -17.57
C SER A 224 21.82 -5.46 -16.16
N ILE A 225 20.64 -5.96 -15.83
CA ILE A 225 20.05 -5.82 -14.49
C ILE A 225 20.94 -6.55 -13.47
N MET A 226 21.26 -7.82 -13.70
CA MET A 226 22.11 -8.60 -12.80
C MET A 226 23.49 -7.97 -12.58
N ARG A 227 24.10 -7.41 -13.64
CA ARG A 227 25.40 -6.75 -13.53
C ARG A 227 25.35 -5.47 -12.72
N SER A 228 24.27 -4.70 -12.79
CA SER A 228 24.13 -3.44 -12.05
C SER A 228 24.08 -3.60 -10.52
N ARG A 229 23.95 -4.84 -10.03
CA ARG A 229 23.89 -5.17 -8.59
C ARG A 229 25.15 -5.84 -8.05
N LEU A 230 26.18 -6.04 -8.90
CA LEU A 230 27.46 -6.62 -8.49
C LEU A 230 28.46 -5.57 -8.00
N ASP A 231 28.19 -4.28 -8.25
CA ASP A 231 28.96 -3.13 -7.76
C ASP A 231 28.42 -2.63 -6.41
#